data_AF-A0A0Q5ZGM7-F1
#
_entry.id   AF-A0A0Q5ZGM7-F1
#
_cell.length_a   1.000
_cell.length_b   1.000
_cell.length_c   1.000
_cell.angle_alpha   90.00
_cell.angle_beta   90.00
_cell.angle_gamma   90.00
#
_symmetry.space_group_name_H-M   'P 1'
#
loop_
_entity.id
_entity.type
_entity.pdbx_description
1 polymer ?
#
loop_
_entity_poly.entity_id
_entity_poly.type
_entity_poly.pdbx_seq_one_letter_code
_entity_poly.pdbx_strand_id
1 'polypeptide(L)'
;MSSAKTASNSIKKSKMKKLILLLVILTFNFSAKAECSFSGINVWPNQQNIAPNSIFVVEGYAQSQELILQLNKKNRIYLTGNAVRIPLKVLRILKGQFGLTQAILQPERELQTGKTYELQIGGLGEYEKQDYKVAKWTVSSKKDLDKPVWECLPIYNSRSYTSFGCGPEMHVNFCGIFKDNSPTLIYAKVFNRKNKTHSDYFLTSEGQNISIGHGMCSGAFAFDKDTDYEVQFGLMDASGNENMKLTEPVKFTSPTSKDESDSESVCNCTTKSTVSNKTAGKSNLLIYSLLGGVIAAIGIVVYLKQKNAVS
;
A
#
# COMPACT_ATOMS: atom_id res chain seq x y z
N MET A 1 -56.38 22.12 48.05
CA MET A 1 -56.31 21.65 46.65
C MET A 1 -55.45 22.60 45.81
N SER A 2 -54.12 22.58 45.92
CA SER A 2 -53.25 23.38 45.02
C SER A 2 -51.78 22.93 45.10
N SER A 3 -51.48 21.67 44.74
CA SER A 3 -50.07 21.23 44.69
C SER A 3 -49.75 20.15 43.65
N ALA A 4 -50.76 19.43 43.12
CA ALA A 4 -50.51 18.34 42.17
C ALA A 4 -50.38 18.76 40.69
N LYS A 5 -50.77 19.99 40.29
CA LYS A 5 -50.76 20.41 38.88
C LYS A 5 -49.39 20.89 38.36
N THR A 6 -48.46 21.25 39.24
CA THR A 6 -47.20 21.89 38.84
C THR A 6 -46.10 20.90 38.46
N ALA A 7 -46.09 19.68 39.03
CA ALA A 7 -45.06 18.66 38.75
C ALA A 7 -45.22 17.97 37.38
N SER A 8 -46.45 17.82 36.88
CA SER A 8 -46.74 17.11 35.61
C SER A 8 -46.26 17.87 34.37
N ASN A 9 -46.29 19.20 34.40
CA ASN A 9 -45.83 20.03 33.27
C ASN A 9 -44.30 20.10 33.13
N SER A 10 -43.55 19.93 34.22
CA SER A 10 -42.07 19.93 34.20
C SER A 10 -41.50 18.67 33.54
N ILE A 11 -42.09 17.50 33.84
CA ILE A 11 -41.64 16.19 33.32
C ILE A 11 -41.91 16.07 31.81
N LYS A 12 -43.06 16.59 31.31
CA LYS A 12 -43.35 16.64 29.86
C LYS A 12 -42.38 17.54 29.10
N LYS A 13 -42.01 18.70 29.66
CA LYS A 13 -41.08 19.65 29.01
C LYS A 13 -39.65 19.11 28.91
N SER A 14 -39.22 18.30 29.89
CA SER A 14 -37.92 17.60 29.87
C SER A 14 -37.86 16.49 28.83
N LYS A 15 -38.91 15.66 28.72
CA LYS A 15 -38.99 14.59 27.70
C LYS A 15 -39.06 15.13 26.26
N MET A 16 -39.77 16.25 26.05
CA MET A 16 -39.90 16.88 24.73
C MET A 16 -38.58 17.49 24.25
N LYS A 17 -37.79 18.10 25.15
CA LYS A 17 -36.44 18.60 24.82
C LYS A 17 -35.47 17.47 24.45
N LYS A 18 -35.54 16.32 25.13
CA LYS A 18 -34.71 15.15 24.78
C LYS A 18 -35.11 14.53 23.43
N LEU A 19 -36.40 14.51 23.11
CA LEU A 19 -36.90 14.01 21.82
C LEU A 19 -36.48 14.95 20.66
N ILE A 20 -36.55 16.26 20.86
CA ILE A 20 -36.09 17.24 19.87
C ILE A 20 -34.57 17.14 19.67
N LEU A 21 -33.79 16.98 20.75
CA LEU A 21 -32.34 16.79 20.64
C LEU A 21 -31.98 15.50 19.88
N LEU A 22 -32.72 14.40 20.12
CA LEU A 22 -32.54 13.14 19.39
C LEU A 22 -32.88 13.30 17.90
N LEU A 23 -33.98 13.97 17.58
CA LEU A 23 -34.38 14.27 16.20
C LEU A 23 -33.37 15.16 15.47
N VAL A 24 -32.79 16.16 16.15
CA VAL A 24 -31.74 17.02 15.58
C VAL A 24 -30.48 16.21 15.27
N ILE A 25 -30.05 15.30 16.15
CA ILE A 25 -28.89 14.41 15.91
C ILE A 25 -29.15 13.47 14.72
N LEU A 26 -30.38 12.97 14.55
CA LEU A 26 -30.79 12.11 13.43
C LEU A 26 -30.89 12.85 12.08
N THR A 27 -30.99 14.18 12.07
CA THR A 27 -31.05 14.98 10.82
C THR A 27 -29.70 15.42 10.29
N PHE A 28 -28.60 15.25 11.05
CA PHE A 28 -27.25 15.47 10.55
C PHE A 28 -26.81 14.29 9.67
N ASN A 29 -27.36 14.24 8.45
CA ASN A 29 -26.77 13.48 7.37
C ASN A 29 -25.46 14.17 6.98
N PHE A 30 -24.36 13.81 7.65
CA PHE A 30 -23.03 14.11 7.17
C PHE A 30 -22.90 13.46 5.79
N SER A 31 -23.07 14.25 4.74
CA SER A 31 -22.66 13.85 3.40
C SER A 31 -21.13 13.77 3.43
N ALA A 32 -20.60 12.62 3.84
CA ALA A 32 -19.19 12.31 3.71
C ALA A 32 -18.89 12.17 2.22
N LYS A 33 -18.62 13.29 1.56
CA LYS A 33 -18.03 13.28 0.23
C LYS A 33 -16.54 13.00 0.44
N ALA A 34 -16.09 11.84 -0.01
CA ALA A 34 -14.66 11.63 -0.22
C ALA A 34 -14.24 12.57 -1.35
N GLU A 35 -13.70 13.74 -1.01
CA GLU A 35 -13.09 14.62 -1.98
C GLU A 35 -11.74 14.02 -2.37
N CYS A 36 -11.57 13.67 -3.64
CA CYS A 36 -10.28 13.29 -4.17
C CYS A 36 -9.30 14.46 -3.98
N SER A 37 -8.08 14.16 -3.52
CA SER A 37 -7.02 15.18 -3.50
C SER A 37 -6.78 15.72 -4.91
N PHE A 38 -6.37 16.97 -5.03
CA PHE A 38 -6.09 17.59 -6.33
C PHE A 38 -4.70 17.23 -6.86
N SER A 39 -3.82 16.81 -5.95
CA SER A 39 -2.42 16.49 -6.19
C SER A 39 -1.94 15.40 -5.23
N GLY A 40 -0.74 14.88 -5.48
CA GLY A 40 -0.09 13.94 -4.58
C GLY A 40 1.22 13.45 -5.17
N ILE A 41 2.25 13.35 -4.31
CA ILE A 41 3.53 12.77 -4.67
C ILE A 41 3.84 11.64 -3.69
N ASN A 42 3.98 10.43 -4.22
CA ASN A 42 4.43 9.26 -3.47
C ASN A 42 5.84 8.88 -3.89
N VAL A 43 6.62 8.38 -2.94
CA VAL A 43 8.02 8.00 -3.16
C VAL A 43 8.27 6.61 -2.60
N TRP A 44 8.91 5.76 -3.39
CA TRP A 44 9.32 4.41 -3.01
C TRP A 44 10.85 4.28 -3.19
N PRO A 45 11.57 3.50 -2.35
CA PRO A 45 11.06 2.61 -1.30
C PRO A 45 10.68 3.33 0.01
N ASN A 46 9.70 2.77 0.72
CA ASN A 46 9.16 3.38 1.97
C ASN A 46 9.96 3.02 3.23
N GLN A 47 10.86 2.04 3.15
CA GLN A 47 11.71 1.65 4.27
C GLN A 47 12.82 2.68 4.51
N GLN A 48 13.33 2.80 5.73
CA GLN A 48 14.37 3.78 6.07
C GLN A 48 15.78 3.38 5.64
N ASN A 49 16.06 2.09 5.45
CA ASN A 49 17.39 1.59 5.09
C ASN A 49 17.42 1.16 3.63
N ILE A 50 18.45 1.53 2.89
CA ILE A 50 18.58 1.22 1.46
C ILE A 50 19.97 0.66 1.12
N ALA A 51 20.10 0.01 -0.03
CA ALA A 51 21.40 -0.46 -0.52
C ALA A 51 22.18 0.68 -1.19
N PRO A 52 23.52 0.59 -1.28
CA PRO A 52 24.34 1.56 -2.02
C PRO A 52 23.92 1.76 -3.49
N ASN A 53 23.34 0.74 -4.12
CA ASN A 53 22.88 0.75 -5.50
C ASN A 53 21.36 0.96 -5.65
N SER A 54 20.68 1.49 -4.63
CA SER A 54 19.23 1.66 -4.66
C SER A 54 18.71 2.58 -5.77
N ILE A 55 17.54 2.21 -6.29
CA ILE A 55 16.72 3.03 -7.18
C ILE A 55 15.56 3.64 -6.40
N PHE A 56 14.90 4.62 -7.01
CA PHE A 56 13.74 5.31 -6.42
C PHE A 56 12.62 5.38 -7.43
N VAL A 57 11.39 5.27 -6.98
CA VAL A 57 10.20 5.53 -7.80
C VAL A 57 9.47 6.71 -7.22
N VAL A 58 9.18 7.70 -8.06
CA VAL A 58 8.35 8.86 -7.70
C VAL A 58 7.10 8.81 -8.55
N GLU A 59 5.95 8.75 -7.89
CA GLU A 59 4.63 8.72 -8.49
C GLU A 59 3.92 10.04 -8.23
N GLY A 60 3.30 10.58 -9.27
CA GLY A 60 2.47 11.78 -9.23
C GLY A 60 1.01 11.42 -9.50
N TYR A 61 0.14 11.91 -8.63
CA TYR A 61 -1.31 11.78 -8.75
C TYR A 61 -1.94 13.06 -9.30
N ALA A 62 -2.97 12.91 -10.13
CA ALA A 62 -3.79 14.00 -10.68
C ALA A 62 -2.93 15.09 -11.32
N GLN A 63 -2.91 16.32 -10.77
CA GLN A 63 -2.12 17.42 -11.33
C GLN A 63 -0.61 17.19 -11.26
N SER A 64 -0.14 16.42 -10.28
CA SER A 64 1.28 16.15 -10.09
C SER A 64 1.85 15.20 -11.15
N GLN A 65 1.03 14.61 -12.02
CA GLN A 65 1.51 13.81 -13.15
C GLN A 65 2.42 14.62 -14.09
N GLU A 66 2.08 15.88 -14.37
CA GLU A 66 2.89 16.73 -15.26
C GLU A 66 4.27 16.97 -14.65
N LEU A 67 4.37 17.13 -13.33
CA LEU A 67 5.65 17.23 -12.65
C LEU A 67 6.53 16.01 -12.92
N ILE A 68 5.97 14.80 -12.87
CA ILE A 68 6.70 13.56 -13.15
C ILE A 68 7.19 13.52 -14.60
N LEU A 69 6.37 13.94 -15.56
CA LEU A 69 6.73 14.03 -16.99
C LEU A 69 7.88 15.03 -17.26
N GLN A 70 8.05 16.01 -16.37
CA GLN A 70 9.03 17.10 -16.47
C GLN A 70 10.29 16.90 -15.61
N LEU A 71 10.42 15.77 -14.89
CA LEU A 71 11.63 15.45 -14.13
C LEU A 71 12.86 15.43 -15.06
N ASN A 72 13.92 16.12 -14.63
CA ASN A 72 15.14 16.44 -15.36
C ASN A 72 14.98 17.21 -16.68
N LYS A 73 13.78 17.71 -17.00
CA LYS A 73 13.55 18.66 -18.09
C LYS A 73 13.38 20.08 -17.55
N LYS A 74 12.40 20.25 -16.66
CA LYS A 74 12.12 21.51 -15.95
C LYS A 74 12.38 21.37 -14.45
N ASN A 75 12.09 20.19 -13.90
CA ASN A 75 12.18 19.92 -12.46
C ASN A 75 13.42 19.06 -12.19
N ARG A 76 14.44 19.65 -11.55
CA ARG A 76 15.66 18.91 -11.18
C ARG A 76 15.34 17.94 -10.04
N ILE A 77 15.79 16.70 -10.13
CA ILE A 77 15.61 15.72 -9.05
C ILE A 77 16.95 15.13 -8.61
N TYR A 78 17.18 15.06 -7.30
CA TYR A 78 18.47 14.73 -6.73
C TYR A 78 18.35 14.29 -5.27
N LEU A 79 19.34 13.56 -4.78
CA LEU A 79 19.52 13.28 -3.36
C LEU A 79 20.44 14.33 -2.73
N THR A 80 20.16 14.68 -1.48
CA THR A 80 21.03 15.53 -0.65
C THR A 80 21.38 14.85 0.66
N GLY A 81 22.66 14.89 1.04
CA GLY A 81 23.13 14.39 2.34
C GLY A 81 24.58 14.77 2.59
N ASN A 82 24.92 15.18 3.81
CA ASN A 82 26.31 15.50 4.22
C ASN A 82 27.03 16.49 3.28
N ALA A 83 26.40 17.62 2.96
CA ALA A 83 26.88 18.64 2.02
C ALA A 83 27.12 18.14 0.58
N VAL A 84 26.65 16.93 0.26
CA VAL A 84 26.73 16.33 -1.07
C VAL A 84 25.37 16.35 -1.75
N ARG A 85 25.38 16.69 -3.04
CA ARG A 85 24.28 16.52 -3.96
C ARG A 85 24.58 15.39 -4.95
N ILE A 86 23.62 14.50 -5.17
CA ILE A 86 23.71 13.40 -6.14
C ILE A 86 22.52 13.52 -7.08
N PRO A 87 22.71 13.94 -8.35
CA PRO A 87 21.63 13.93 -9.33
C PRO A 87 21.05 12.52 -9.51
N LEU A 88 19.75 12.46 -9.76
CA LEU A 88 19.07 11.21 -10.12
C LEU A 88 18.76 11.23 -11.62
N LYS A 89 19.18 10.20 -12.34
CA LYS A 89 18.81 9.97 -13.74
C LYS A 89 17.41 9.37 -13.81
N VAL A 90 16.56 9.89 -14.70
CA VAL A 90 15.29 9.26 -15.05
C VAL A 90 15.57 8.10 -16.00
N LEU A 91 15.31 6.87 -15.56
CA LEU A 91 15.47 5.66 -16.37
C LEU A 91 14.27 5.42 -17.25
N ARG A 92 13.06 5.52 -16.68
CA ARG A 92 11.78 5.27 -17.34
C ARG A 92 10.72 6.18 -16.74
N ILE A 93 9.76 6.57 -17.57
CA ILE A 93 8.52 7.20 -17.14
C ILE A 93 7.38 6.33 -17.63
N LEU A 94 6.49 5.94 -16.71
CA LEU A 94 5.34 5.10 -17.00
C LEU A 94 4.07 5.90 -16.68
N LYS A 95 3.27 6.17 -17.71
CA LYS A 95 2.01 6.89 -17.58
C LYS A 95 0.89 5.87 -17.38
N GLY A 96 0.29 5.88 -16.20
CA GLY A 96 -0.89 5.08 -15.91
C GLY A 96 -2.10 5.57 -16.71
N GLN A 97 -3.16 4.77 -16.71
CA GLN A 97 -4.37 5.05 -17.47
C GLN A 97 -5.41 5.83 -16.66
N PHE A 98 -5.27 5.93 -15.33
CA PHE A 98 -6.24 6.61 -14.47
C PHE A 98 -5.58 7.54 -13.45
N GLY A 99 -5.04 8.66 -13.93
CA GLY A 99 -4.60 9.75 -13.06
C GLY A 99 -3.29 9.52 -12.30
N LEU A 100 -2.49 8.51 -12.68
CA LEU A 100 -1.16 8.24 -12.11
C LEU A 100 -0.08 8.29 -13.17
N THR A 101 1.10 8.79 -12.81
CA THR A 101 2.32 8.72 -13.62
C THR A 101 3.51 8.51 -12.70
N GLN A 102 4.43 7.62 -13.04
CA GLN A 102 5.62 7.35 -12.23
C GLN A 102 6.92 7.51 -13.02
N ALA A 103 7.98 7.88 -12.33
CA ALA A 103 9.34 7.89 -12.85
C ALA A 103 10.22 6.96 -12.01
N ILE A 104 10.98 6.11 -12.70
CA ILE A 104 12.01 5.26 -12.10
C ILE A 104 13.34 6.00 -12.21
N LEU A 105 14.01 6.16 -11.07
CA LEU A 105 15.15 7.04 -10.89
C LEU A 105 16.34 6.26 -10.36
N GLN A 106 17.53 6.57 -10.89
CA GLN A 106 18.79 5.99 -10.45
C GLN A 106 19.80 7.08 -10.09
N PRO A 107 20.48 6.99 -8.95
CA PRO A 107 21.63 7.86 -8.66
C PRO A 107 22.69 7.80 -9.75
N GLU A 108 23.22 8.94 -10.16
CA GLU A 108 24.33 8.98 -11.14
C GLU A 108 25.63 8.38 -10.61
N ARG A 109 25.71 8.15 -9.29
CA ARG A 109 26.80 7.45 -8.63
C ARG A 109 26.27 6.70 -7.41
N GLU A 110 27.03 5.69 -7.03
CA GLU A 110 26.74 4.87 -5.86
C GLU A 110 26.62 5.72 -4.57
N LEU A 111 25.70 5.32 -3.71
CA LEU A 111 25.47 5.96 -2.42
C LEU A 111 26.51 5.50 -1.40
N GLN A 112 26.94 6.40 -0.53
CA GLN A 112 27.97 6.09 0.46
C GLN A 112 27.36 5.39 1.68
N THR A 113 27.90 4.23 2.06
CA THR A 113 27.51 3.49 3.27
C THR A 113 27.54 4.37 4.52
N GLY A 114 26.52 4.18 5.37
CA GLY A 114 26.35 4.88 6.64
C GLY A 114 25.92 6.35 6.49
N LYS A 115 25.76 6.85 5.26
CA LYS A 115 25.25 8.20 5.01
C LYS A 115 23.74 8.19 4.89
N THR A 116 23.13 9.30 5.27
CA THR A 116 21.71 9.55 5.11
C THR A 116 21.48 10.55 3.98
N TYR A 117 20.50 10.25 3.13
CA TYR A 117 20.12 11.06 1.97
C TYR A 117 18.63 11.38 2.02
N GLU A 118 18.29 12.57 1.56
CA GLU A 118 16.92 13.06 1.40
C GLU A 118 16.64 13.30 -0.08
N LEU A 119 15.46 12.89 -0.56
CA LEU A 119 15.03 13.19 -1.92
C LEU A 119 14.59 14.64 -2.05
N GLN A 120 15.15 15.33 -3.04
CA GLN A 120 14.83 16.71 -3.35
C GLN A 120 14.30 16.82 -4.78
N ILE A 121 13.17 17.47 -4.92
CA ILE A 121 12.55 17.80 -6.21
C ILE A 121 12.52 19.33 -6.32
N GLY A 122 13.25 19.86 -7.29
CA GLY A 122 13.28 21.29 -7.57
C GLY A 122 12.05 21.74 -8.37
N GLY A 123 11.59 22.97 -8.09
CA GLY A 123 10.49 23.58 -8.84
C GLY A 123 9.11 22.97 -8.55
N LEU A 124 8.90 22.42 -7.35
CA LEU A 124 7.56 22.03 -6.88
C LEU A 124 6.63 23.25 -6.92
N GLY A 125 5.41 23.06 -7.42
CA GLY A 125 4.33 24.04 -7.28
C GLY A 125 3.84 24.11 -5.84
N GLU A 126 2.98 25.09 -5.53
CA GLU A 126 2.47 25.26 -4.16
C GLU A 126 1.66 24.05 -3.68
N TYR A 127 0.88 23.43 -4.56
CA TYR A 127 0.12 22.21 -4.24
C TYR A 127 1.05 21.05 -3.92
N GLU A 128 2.06 20.78 -4.77
CA GLU A 128 3.01 19.70 -4.52
C GLU A 128 3.82 19.91 -3.24
N LYS A 129 4.18 21.16 -2.90
CA LYS A 129 4.91 21.44 -1.66
C LYS A 129 4.11 21.07 -0.41
N GLN A 130 2.79 21.19 -0.45
CA GLN A 130 1.93 20.86 0.69
C GLN A 130 1.81 19.34 0.87
N ASP A 131 1.72 18.61 -0.23
CA ASP A 131 1.52 17.15 -0.21
C ASP A 131 2.84 16.37 -0.10
N TYR A 132 3.95 16.92 -0.60
CA TYR A 132 5.23 16.23 -0.67
C TYR A 132 5.88 16.07 0.71
N LYS A 133 5.96 14.83 1.17
CA LYS A 133 6.74 14.44 2.34
C LYS A 133 8.15 14.04 1.90
N VAL A 134 9.15 14.77 2.39
CA VAL A 134 10.56 14.49 2.08
C VAL A 134 10.91 13.08 2.52
N ALA A 135 11.22 12.23 1.55
CA ALA A 135 11.69 10.87 1.80
C ALA A 135 13.16 10.88 2.21
N LYS A 136 13.51 10.06 3.20
CA LYS A 136 14.83 10.03 3.82
C LYS A 136 15.28 8.60 4.07
N TRP A 137 16.52 8.31 3.68
CA TRP A 137 17.08 6.96 3.79
C TRP A 137 18.51 6.95 4.30
N THR A 138 18.86 5.93 5.06
CA THR A 138 20.23 5.62 5.47
C THR A 138 20.77 4.45 4.67
N VAL A 139 21.98 4.60 4.13
CA VAL A 139 22.59 3.60 3.26
C VAL A 139 23.25 2.52 4.11
N SER A 140 22.88 1.27 3.84
CA SER A 140 23.45 0.09 4.46
C SER A 140 24.86 -0.23 3.94
N SER A 141 25.50 -1.26 4.50
CA SER A 141 26.88 -1.64 4.16
C SER A 141 26.99 -2.54 2.94
N LYS A 142 25.90 -3.16 2.49
CA LYS A 142 25.93 -4.19 1.44
C LYS A 142 25.11 -3.76 0.24
N LYS A 143 25.66 -3.96 -0.95
CA LYS A 143 24.90 -3.93 -2.21
C LYS A 143 23.92 -5.09 -2.25
N ASP A 144 22.79 -4.84 -2.89
CA ASP A 144 21.90 -5.91 -3.30
C ASP A 144 22.07 -6.16 -4.80
N LEU A 145 22.46 -7.38 -5.15
CA LEU A 145 22.64 -7.81 -6.53
C LEU A 145 21.75 -9.02 -6.86
N ASP A 146 20.99 -9.49 -5.87
CA ASP A 146 20.11 -10.64 -6.03
C ASP A 146 18.86 -10.17 -6.77
N LYS A 147 18.35 -11.00 -7.69
CA LYS A 147 17.13 -10.67 -8.43
C LYS A 147 15.92 -11.21 -7.68
N PRO A 148 14.80 -10.46 -7.65
CA PRO A 148 13.55 -10.98 -7.12
C PRO A 148 13.05 -12.13 -7.99
N VAL A 149 12.53 -13.18 -7.35
CA VAL A 149 12.04 -14.38 -8.04
C VAL A 149 10.63 -14.73 -7.61
N TRP A 150 9.81 -15.17 -8.56
CA TRP A 150 8.51 -15.76 -8.26
C TRP A 150 8.71 -17.12 -7.59
N GLU A 151 8.22 -17.30 -6.38
CA GLU A 151 7.98 -18.62 -5.78
C GLU A 151 6.65 -19.21 -6.29
N CYS A 152 5.71 -18.32 -6.56
CA CYS A 152 4.43 -18.60 -7.18
C CYS A 152 4.12 -17.55 -8.24
N LEU A 153 3.93 -18.01 -9.48
CA LEU A 153 3.53 -17.13 -10.57
C LEU A 153 2.13 -16.55 -10.31
N PRO A 154 1.90 -15.26 -10.63
CA PRO A 154 0.59 -14.66 -10.51
C PRO A 154 -0.49 -15.45 -11.26
N ILE A 155 -1.54 -15.82 -10.55
CA ILE A 155 -2.74 -16.46 -11.10
C ILE A 155 -3.95 -15.55 -10.88
N TYR A 156 -4.90 -15.58 -11.81
CA TYR A 156 -6.17 -14.87 -11.64
C TYR A 156 -6.86 -15.33 -10.35
N ASN A 157 -7.40 -14.38 -9.59
CA ASN A 157 -8.07 -14.64 -8.33
C ASN A 157 -9.52 -14.15 -8.35
N SER A 158 -9.73 -12.85 -8.52
CA SER A 158 -11.08 -12.26 -8.50
C SER A 158 -11.16 -10.96 -9.30
N ARG A 159 -12.37 -10.43 -9.42
CA ARG A 159 -12.65 -9.07 -9.87
C ARG A 159 -13.52 -8.40 -8.81
N SER A 160 -13.36 -7.09 -8.65
CA SER A 160 -14.21 -6.29 -7.79
C SER A 160 -14.66 -5.03 -8.52
N TYR A 161 -15.91 -4.66 -8.26
CA TYR A 161 -16.54 -3.44 -8.74
C TYR A 161 -17.32 -2.82 -7.58
N THR A 162 -17.00 -1.58 -7.24
CA THR A 162 -17.73 -0.83 -6.23
C THR A 162 -18.19 0.49 -6.83
N SER A 163 -19.50 0.73 -6.84
CA SER A 163 -20.06 1.96 -7.41
C SER A 163 -20.03 3.09 -6.38
N PHE A 164 -19.42 4.22 -6.75
CA PHE A 164 -19.50 5.45 -5.98
C PHE A 164 -20.11 6.59 -6.80
N GLY A 165 -20.50 7.68 -6.13
CA GLY A 165 -21.12 8.84 -6.79
C GLY A 165 -20.20 9.56 -7.78
N CYS A 166 -18.88 9.42 -7.64
CA CYS A 166 -17.88 10.03 -8.52
C CYS A 166 -17.32 9.08 -9.59
N GLY A 167 -17.82 7.85 -9.67
CA GLY A 167 -17.31 6.79 -10.55
C GLY A 167 -17.06 5.49 -9.78
N PRO A 168 -16.84 4.37 -10.47
CA PRO A 168 -16.58 3.11 -9.82
C PRO A 168 -15.11 2.95 -9.43
N GLU A 169 -14.88 2.15 -8.40
CA GLU A 169 -13.62 1.44 -8.19
C GLU A 169 -13.70 0.11 -8.93
N MET A 170 -12.65 -0.24 -9.66
CA MET A 170 -12.57 -1.44 -10.49
C MET A 170 -11.21 -2.09 -10.36
N HIS A 171 -11.17 -3.32 -9.86
CA HIS A 171 -9.95 -4.09 -9.72
C HIS A 171 -10.07 -5.50 -10.28
N VAL A 172 -8.98 -5.99 -10.85
CA VAL A 172 -8.75 -7.42 -11.08
C VAL A 172 -7.62 -7.83 -10.15
N ASN A 173 -7.89 -8.83 -9.33
CA ASN A 173 -6.97 -9.31 -8.32
C ASN A 173 -6.33 -10.61 -8.79
N PHE A 174 -5.04 -10.72 -8.55
CA PHE A 174 -4.22 -11.88 -8.82
C PHE A 174 -3.55 -12.30 -7.52
N CYS A 175 -3.26 -13.58 -7.38
CA CYS A 175 -2.38 -14.04 -6.32
C CYS A 175 -1.02 -14.43 -6.86
N GLY A 176 0.05 -13.89 -6.27
CA GLY A 176 1.42 -14.30 -6.52
C GLY A 176 2.27 -14.22 -5.26
N ILE A 177 3.34 -15.02 -5.22
CA ILE A 177 4.32 -15.00 -4.14
C ILE A 177 5.69 -14.83 -4.78
N PHE A 178 6.43 -13.82 -4.34
CA PHE A 178 7.80 -13.61 -4.74
C PHE A 178 8.71 -13.61 -3.50
N LYS A 179 9.98 -13.89 -3.74
CA LYS A 179 11.03 -13.86 -2.74
C LYS A 179 12.08 -12.84 -3.16
N ASP A 180 12.41 -11.98 -2.23
CA ASP A 180 13.51 -11.02 -2.33
C ASP A 180 13.98 -10.62 -0.91
N ASN A 181 15.18 -10.04 -0.80
CA ASN A 181 15.71 -9.53 0.47
C ASN A 181 15.42 -8.03 0.67
N SER A 182 14.83 -7.38 -0.32
CA SER A 182 14.52 -5.97 -0.34
C SER A 182 13.07 -5.72 -0.81
N PRO A 183 12.52 -4.51 -0.60
CA PRO A 183 11.21 -4.16 -1.14
C PRO A 183 11.18 -4.40 -2.65
N THR A 184 10.11 -5.01 -3.13
CA THR A 184 9.96 -5.37 -4.54
C THR A 184 8.67 -4.78 -5.09
N LEU A 185 8.77 -4.26 -6.31
CA LEU A 185 7.64 -3.84 -7.13
C LEU A 185 7.35 -4.90 -8.20
N ILE A 186 6.08 -5.02 -8.54
CA ILE A 186 5.58 -5.92 -9.57
C ILE A 186 5.39 -5.10 -10.84
N TYR A 187 6.14 -5.42 -11.89
CA TYR A 187 5.86 -4.91 -13.22
C TYR A 187 4.62 -5.61 -13.77
N ALA A 188 3.61 -4.86 -14.20
CA ALA A 188 2.43 -5.38 -14.86
C ALA A 188 2.35 -4.79 -16.26
N LYS A 189 2.23 -5.64 -17.28
CA LYS A 189 1.98 -5.25 -18.67
C LYS A 189 0.62 -5.78 -19.10
N VAL A 190 -0.33 -4.88 -19.29
CA VAL A 190 -1.71 -5.18 -19.67
C VAL A 190 -1.90 -4.95 -21.16
N PHE A 191 -2.45 -5.93 -21.86
CA PHE A 191 -2.85 -5.86 -23.26
C PHE A 191 -4.36 -5.76 -23.38
N ASN A 192 -4.85 -4.71 -24.06
CA ASN A 192 -6.25 -4.55 -24.39
C ASN A 192 -6.54 -5.25 -25.74
N ARG A 193 -7.33 -6.33 -25.72
CA ARG A 193 -7.56 -7.13 -26.94
C ARG A 193 -8.47 -6.44 -27.95
N LYS A 194 -9.25 -5.43 -27.54
CA LYS A 194 -10.17 -4.68 -28.40
C LYS A 194 -9.42 -3.65 -29.25
N ASN A 195 -8.61 -2.79 -28.63
CA ASN A 195 -7.88 -1.72 -29.34
C ASN A 195 -6.42 -2.09 -29.68
N LYS A 196 -5.95 -3.28 -29.27
CA LYS A 196 -4.59 -3.79 -29.54
C LYS A 196 -3.46 -2.92 -28.95
N THR A 197 -3.73 -2.22 -27.86
CA THR A 197 -2.73 -1.41 -27.15
C THR A 197 -2.25 -2.10 -25.88
N HIS A 198 -1.04 -1.74 -25.44
CA HIS A 198 -0.50 -2.13 -24.15
C HIS A 198 -0.40 -0.93 -23.21
N SER A 199 -0.47 -1.19 -21.93
CA SER A 199 -0.07 -0.25 -20.89
C SER A 199 0.69 -1.00 -19.81
N ASP A 200 1.66 -0.33 -19.22
CA ASP A 200 2.54 -0.93 -18.24
C ASP A 200 2.78 -0.02 -17.03
N TYR A 201 2.93 -0.67 -15.88
CA TYR A 201 3.08 0.03 -14.61
C TYR A 201 3.78 -0.87 -13.58
N PHE A 202 4.34 -0.24 -12.54
CA PHE A 202 4.91 -0.95 -11.39
C PHE A 202 3.94 -0.82 -10.23
N LEU A 203 3.66 -1.93 -9.57
CA LEU A 203 2.65 -2.03 -8.54
C LEU A 203 3.30 -2.50 -7.24
N THR A 204 2.73 -2.06 -6.12
CA THR A 204 2.93 -2.71 -4.82
C THR A 204 1.97 -3.88 -4.67
N SER A 205 2.34 -4.89 -3.88
CA SER A 205 1.40 -5.93 -3.42
C SER A 205 1.01 -5.73 -1.97
N GLU A 206 -0.17 -6.23 -1.63
CA GLU A 206 -0.62 -6.38 -0.24
C GLU A 206 -0.55 -7.85 0.15
N GLY A 207 0.55 -8.22 0.81
CA GLY A 207 0.87 -9.63 1.02
C GLY A 207 1.01 -10.36 -0.32
N GLN A 208 0.12 -11.34 -0.56
CA GLN A 208 0.10 -12.14 -1.79
C GLN A 208 -0.85 -11.58 -2.85
N ASN A 209 -1.63 -10.54 -2.52
CA ASN A 209 -2.59 -9.94 -3.42
C ASN A 209 -1.91 -8.92 -4.33
N ILE A 210 -2.13 -9.07 -5.64
CA ILE A 210 -1.66 -8.17 -6.69
C ILE A 210 -2.91 -7.63 -7.36
N SER A 211 -3.18 -6.35 -7.14
CA SER A 211 -4.36 -5.70 -7.69
C SER A 211 -3.99 -4.80 -8.87
N ILE A 212 -4.68 -4.97 -10.00
CA ILE A 212 -4.58 -4.07 -11.15
C ILE A 212 -5.93 -3.38 -11.40
N GLY A 213 -5.89 -2.11 -11.76
CA GLY A 213 -7.11 -1.32 -11.98
C GLY A 213 -6.98 0.06 -11.34
N HIS A 214 -8.09 0.54 -10.78
CA HIS A 214 -8.17 1.84 -10.14
C HIS A 214 -9.21 1.91 -9.04
N GLY A 215 -8.90 2.73 -8.03
CA GLY A 215 -9.86 3.20 -7.04
C GLY A 215 -10.77 4.28 -7.61
N MET A 216 -11.55 4.91 -6.72
CA MET A 216 -12.42 6.04 -7.07
C MET A 216 -11.70 7.21 -7.74
N CYS A 217 -10.48 7.50 -7.29
CA CYS A 217 -9.77 8.74 -7.61
C CYS A 217 -8.58 8.53 -8.53
N SER A 218 -7.96 7.35 -8.52
CA SER A 218 -6.72 7.06 -9.23
C SER A 218 -6.44 5.57 -9.38
N GLY A 219 -5.58 5.25 -10.34
CA GLY A 219 -5.07 3.90 -10.55
C GLY A 219 -4.15 3.78 -11.76
N ALA A 220 -3.42 2.67 -11.79
CA ALA A 220 -2.47 2.36 -12.84
C ALA A 220 -3.18 2.02 -14.16
N PHE A 221 -4.33 1.36 -14.09
CA PHE A 221 -5.04 0.81 -15.25
C PHE A 221 -6.51 1.21 -15.25
N ALA A 222 -7.08 1.40 -16.42
CA ALA A 222 -8.50 1.64 -16.64
C ALA A 222 -9.04 0.59 -17.62
N PHE A 223 -10.20 0.02 -17.30
CA PHE A 223 -10.79 -1.04 -18.11
C PHE A 223 -12.02 -0.54 -18.86
N ASP A 224 -12.01 -0.75 -20.17
CA ASP A 224 -13.16 -0.55 -21.02
C ASP A 224 -14.22 -1.59 -20.68
N LYS A 225 -15.48 -1.17 -20.68
CA LYS A 225 -16.61 -2.07 -20.46
C LYS A 225 -16.63 -3.23 -21.47
N ASP A 226 -16.98 -4.42 -21.00
CA ASP A 226 -17.18 -5.64 -21.79
C ASP A 226 -15.96 -5.97 -22.68
N THR A 227 -14.75 -5.74 -22.16
CA THR A 227 -13.50 -5.92 -22.91
C THR A 227 -12.62 -7.00 -22.29
N ASP A 228 -12.02 -7.83 -23.15
CA ASP A 228 -11.04 -8.85 -22.78
C ASP A 228 -9.63 -8.26 -22.73
N TYR A 229 -8.86 -8.71 -21.74
CA TYR A 229 -7.49 -8.31 -21.50
C TYR A 229 -6.59 -9.51 -21.25
N GLU A 230 -5.29 -9.28 -21.40
CA GLU A 230 -4.24 -10.20 -20.98
C GLU A 230 -3.24 -9.41 -20.15
N VAL A 231 -2.73 -9.98 -19.06
CA VAL A 231 -1.67 -9.37 -18.25
C VAL A 231 -0.49 -10.30 -18.11
N GLN A 232 0.71 -9.73 -18.17
CA GLN A 232 1.96 -10.41 -17.84
C GLN A 232 2.66 -9.68 -16.71
N PHE A 233 3.38 -10.43 -15.86
CA PHE A 233 4.04 -9.87 -14.70
C PHE A 233 5.55 -10.08 -14.71
N GLY A 234 6.28 -9.11 -14.16
CA GLY A 234 7.71 -9.14 -13.86
C GLY A 234 7.98 -8.57 -12.47
N LEU A 235 9.23 -8.58 -12.03
CA LEU A 235 9.62 -8.09 -10.70
C LEU A 235 10.84 -7.15 -10.78
N MET A 236 10.87 -6.14 -9.94
CA MET A 236 12.01 -5.23 -9.75
C MET A 236 12.16 -4.89 -8.27
N ASP A 237 13.36 -5.05 -7.73
CA ASP A 237 13.66 -4.76 -6.34
C ASP A 237 14.07 -3.30 -6.11
N ALA A 238 14.32 -2.92 -4.84
CA ALA A 238 14.71 -1.56 -4.45
C ALA A 238 16.14 -1.18 -4.87
N SER A 239 16.86 -2.12 -5.48
CA SER A 239 18.23 -2.00 -5.96
C SER A 239 18.34 -2.01 -7.49
N GLY A 240 17.18 -2.07 -8.16
CA GLY A 240 17.08 -2.08 -9.62
C GLY A 240 17.41 -3.44 -10.23
N ASN A 241 17.50 -4.50 -9.45
CA ASN A 241 17.64 -5.86 -9.94
C ASN A 241 16.29 -6.32 -10.50
N GLU A 242 16.30 -6.69 -11.77
CA GLU A 242 15.10 -7.00 -12.52
C GLU A 242 15.02 -8.47 -12.91
N ASN A 243 13.82 -9.02 -12.72
CA ASN A 243 13.37 -10.27 -13.34
C ASN A 243 12.23 -9.95 -14.33
N MET A 244 12.63 -9.52 -15.53
CA MET A 244 11.72 -9.19 -16.64
C MET A 244 11.51 -10.34 -17.61
N LYS A 245 11.79 -11.58 -17.20
CA LYS A 245 11.23 -12.76 -17.88
C LYS A 245 9.75 -12.82 -17.51
N LEU A 246 8.94 -12.10 -18.29
CA LEU A 246 7.53 -11.94 -18.01
C LEU A 246 6.83 -13.30 -17.95
N THR A 247 5.82 -13.41 -17.08
CA THR A 247 4.98 -14.59 -17.00
C THR A 247 4.23 -14.86 -18.31
N GLU A 248 3.71 -16.08 -18.44
CA GLU A 248 2.69 -16.35 -19.46
C GLU A 248 1.50 -15.38 -19.28
N PRO A 249 0.84 -14.95 -20.37
CA PRO A 249 -0.30 -14.05 -20.29
C PRO A 249 -1.47 -14.68 -19.54
N VAL A 250 -1.95 -13.99 -18.50
CA VAL A 250 -3.16 -14.36 -17.77
C VAL A 250 -4.32 -13.56 -18.34
N LYS A 251 -5.35 -14.26 -18.82
CA LYS A 251 -6.54 -13.64 -19.43
C LYS A 251 -7.56 -13.25 -18.36
N PHE A 252 -8.22 -12.12 -18.56
CA PHE A 252 -9.34 -11.68 -17.75
C PHE A 252 -10.26 -10.76 -18.56
N THR A 253 -11.45 -10.50 -18.02
CA THR A 253 -12.40 -9.55 -18.59
C THR A 253 -12.65 -8.41 -17.61
N SER A 254 -12.97 -7.23 -18.13
CA SER A 254 -13.23 -6.03 -17.32
C SER A 254 -14.21 -6.32 -16.15
N PRO A 255 -13.98 -5.81 -14.94
CA PRO A 255 -14.97 -5.85 -13.86
C PRO A 255 -16.30 -5.22 -14.27
N THR A 256 -17.39 -5.73 -13.72
CA THR A 256 -18.76 -5.27 -13.98
C THR A 256 -19.51 -5.08 -12.68
N SER A 257 -20.66 -4.40 -12.70
CA SER A 257 -21.52 -4.25 -11.52
C SER A 257 -22.06 -5.55 -10.93
N LYS A 258 -21.80 -6.71 -11.55
CA LYS A 258 -22.11 -8.03 -10.98
C LYS A 258 -20.98 -8.56 -10.10
N ASP A 259 -19.81 -7.95 -10.14
CA ASP A 259 -18.62 -8.31 -9.38
C ASP A 259 -18.56 -7.51 -8.05
N GLU A 260 -19.70 -7.34 -7.36
CA GLU A 260 -19.76 -6.62 -6.08
C GLU A 260 -18.84 -7.28 -5.04
N SER A 261 -18.20 -6.46 -4.19
CA SER A 261 -17.07 -6.87 -3.34
C SER A 261 -17.49 -7.68 -2.10
N ASP A 262 -18.01 -8.90 -2.31
CA ASP A 262 -18.64 -9.67 -1.23
C ASP A 262 -17.78 -10.78 -0.59
N SER A 263 -16.47 -10.86 -0.88
CA SER A 263 -15.59 -11.72 -0.07
C SER A 263 -14.11 -11.41 -0.22
N GLU A 264 -13.35 -11.57 0.88
CA GLU A 264 -11.91 -11.69 0.85
C GLU A 264 -11.53 -12.91 -0.01
N SER A 265 -10.90 -12.64 -1.14
CA SER A 265 -10.43 -13.69 -2.04
C SER A 265 -9.26 -14.44 -1.40
N VAL A 266 -9.43 -15.73 -1.14
CA VAL A 266 -8.38 -16.57 -0.53
C VAL A 266 -7.35 -16.95 -1.59
N CYS A 267 -6.10 -16.52 -1.39
CA CYS A 267 -5.01 -16.98 -2.23
C CYS A 267 -4.71 -18.46 -1.98
N ASN A 268 -4.90 -19.28 -3.01
CA ASN A 268 -4.58 -20.72 -2.97
C ASN A 268 -3.18 -21.06 -3.46
N CYS A 269 -2.24 -20.10 -3.45
CA CYS A 269 -0.88 -20.43 -3.83
C CYS A 269 -0.10 -21.07 -2.69
N THR A 270 -0.02 -22.39 -2.71
CA THR A 270 0.90 -23.13 -1.83
C THR A 270 2.30 -23.09 -2.43
N THR A 271 3.27 -22.54 -1.70
CA THR A 271 4.68 -22.70 -2.04
C THR A 271 4.97 -24.19 -2.15
N LYS A 272 5.61 -24.62 -3.25
CA LYS A 272 6.20 -25.96 -3.30
C LYS A 272 7.36 -25.98 -2.31
N SER A 273 7.05 -26.18 -1.04
CA SER A 273 8.05 -26.50 -0.03
C SER A 273 8.68 -27.81 -0.44
N THR A 274 9.86 -27.71 -1.07
CA THR A 274 10.74 -28.85 -1.24
C THR A 274 11.30 -29.13 0.15
N VAL A 275 10.53 -29.82 0.99
CA VAL A 275 11.00 -30.33 2.27
C VAL A 275 11.97 -31.45 1.94
N SER A 276 13.23 -31.06 1.75
CA SER A 276 14.35 -31.95 2.00
C SER A 276 14.25 -32.35 3.47
N ASN A 277 13.77 -33.58 3.71
CA ASN A 277 13.81 -34.20 5.02
C ASN A 277 15.28 -34.36 5.42
N LYS A 278 15.83 -33.32 6.04
CA LYS A 278 17.05 -33.41 6.82
C LYS A 278 16.65 -33.44 8.28
N THR A 279 16.61 -34.66 8.80
CA THR A 279 16.42 -35.01 10.20
C THR A 279 17.36 -34.18 11.08
N ALA A 280 16.83 -33.27 11.90
CA ALA A 280 17.55 -32.68 13.01
C ALA A 280 16.59 -32.08 14.05
N GLY A 281 16.65 -32.62 15.28
CA GLY A 281 16.41 -31.85 16.50
C GLY A 281 14.97 -31.76 17.03
N LYS A 282 14.52 -32.82 17.71
CA LYS A 282 13.55 -32.68 18.81
C LYS A 282 14.15 -31.79 19.90
N SER A 283 13.43 -30.73 20.28
CA SER A 283 13.30 -30.15 21.64
C SER A 283 13.28 -28.62 21.60
N ASN A 284 12.16 -28.04 22.05
CA ASN A 284 12.01 -26.70 22.65
C ASN A 284 10.54 -26.30 22.88
N LEU A 285 9.58 -27.22 22.70
CA LEU A 285 8.17 -26.97 23.02
C LEU A 285 7.81 -27.20 24.51
N LEU A 286 8.78 -27.62 25.36
CA LEU A 286 8.55 -27.88 26.79
C LEU A 286 9.01 -26.77 27.73
N ILE A 287 9.67 -25.72 27.24
CA ILE A 287 10.23 -24.67 28.11
C ILE A 287 9.19 -23.57 28.39
N TYR A 288 8.27 -23.29 27.45
CA TYR A 288 7.29 -22.21 27.62
C TYR A 288 6.08 -22.58 28.51
N SER A 289 5.76 -23.86 28.68
CA SER A 289 4.68 -24.28 29.60
C SER A 289 5.11 -24.32 31.07
N LEU A 290 6.40 -24.53 31.34
CA LEU A 290 6.94 -24.54 32.71
C LEU A 290 7.17 -23.11 33.25
N LEU A 291 7.60 -22.16 32.42
CA LEU A 291 7.77 -20.76 32.87
C LEU A 291 6.44 -20.07 33.20
N GLY A 292 5.36 -20.37 32.46
CA GLY A 292 4.04 -19.79 32.73
C GLY A 292 3.45 -20.22 34.09
N GLY A 293 3.66 -21.48 34.48
CA GLY A 293 3.17 -22.01 35.75
C GLY A 293 3.87 -21.41 36.98
N VAL A 294 5.19 -21.15 36.88
CA VAL A 294 5.98 -20.59 37.98
C VAL A 294 5.60 -19.13 38.25
N ILE A 295 5.33 -18.34 37.22
CA ILE A 295 4.93 -16.92 37.38
C ILE A 295 3.55 -16.83 38.05
N ALA A 296 2.60 -17.71 37.69
CA ALA A 296 1.28 -17.75 38.31
C ALA A 296 1.34 -18.12 39.81
N ALA A 297 2.20 -19.08 40.18
CA ALA A 297 2.36 -19.48 41.58
C ALA A 297 2.97 -18.36 42.45
N ILE A 298 3.97 -17.63 41.92
CA ILE A 298 4.58 -16.49 42.62
C ILE A 298 3.56 -15.37 42.84
N GLY A 299 2.73 -15.07 41.84
CA GLY A 299 1.66 -14.07 41.95
C GLY A 299 0.65 -14.38 43.07
N ILE A 300 0.26 -15.65 43.21
CA ILE A 300 -0.69 -16.09 44.25
C ILE A 300 -0.07 -15.96 45.65
N VAL A 301 1.21 -16.32 45.83
CA VAL A 301 1.90 -16.20 47.13
C VAL A 301 2.03 -14.74 47.56
N VAL A 302 2.37 -13.84 46.64
CA VAL A 302 2.48 -12.39 46.93
C VAL A 302 1.11 -11.81 47.31
N TYR A 303 0.05 -12.17 46.57
CA TYR A 303 -1.31 -11.73 46.87
C TYR A 303 -1.79 -12.18 48.27
N LEU A 304 -1.55 -13.44 48.63
CA LEU A 304 -1.92 -13.96 49.95
C LEU A 304 -1.12 -13.31 51.08
N LYS A 305 0.17 -12.99 50.86
CA LYS A 305 0.98 -12.26 51.85
C LYS A 305 0.49 -10.83 52.07
N GLN A 306 0.06 -10.12 51.02
CA GLN A 306 -0.49 -8.77 51.16
C GLN A 306 -1.83 -8.77 51.89
N LYS A 307 -2.68 -9.77 51.65
CA LYS A 307 -4.00 -9.86 52.32
C LYS A 307 -3.88 -10.09 53.84
N ASN A 308 -2.88 -10.84 54.29
CA ASN A 308 -2.66 -11.11 55.71
C ASN A 308 -1.92 -9.98 56.46
N ALA A 309 -1.39 -8.98 55.76
CA ALA A 309 -0.73 -7.82 56.38
C ALA A 309 -1.70 -6.67 56.69
N VAL A 310 -2.99 -6.82 56.34
CA VAL A 310 -4.04 -5.79 56.49
C VAL A 310 -5.18 -6.27 57.41
N SER A 311 -4.98 -7.35 58.16
CA SER A 311 -5.85 -7.80 59.26
C SER A 311 -5.06 -7.90 60.56
#